data_AF-A0A849Z4N4-F1
#
_entry.id   AF-A0A849Z4N4-F1
#
_cell.length_a   1.000
_cell.length_b   1.000
_cell.length_c   1.000
_cell.angle_alpha   90.00
_cell.angle_beta   90.00
_cell.angle_gamma   90.00
#
_symmetry.space_group_name_H-M   'P 1'
#
loop_
_entity.id
_entity.type
_entity.pdbx_description
1 polymer ?
#
loop_
_entity_poly.entity_id
_entity_poly.type
_entity_poly.pdbx_seq_one_letter_code
_entity_poly.pdbx_strand_id
1 'polypeptide(L)'
;MLRILSELLWTVRRHGIEISTAGAIDAARATLLVGFDDRELLRSALAAVVVKRAPDLPKFRRAFDAFFEAAGHPNDLYGRLAARGFSEVEVDAVRQLLVALAQQAGDGGEASVLAAIGGHAGDIEHLLRGAGMRRVERQMTGPSSIGYFVEKAARELGVSRAATVLGRMKRALADAVGEDRAALLASALDDELELLRARVRARLSATTAP
;
A
#
# COMPACT_ATOMS: atom_id res chain seq x y z
N MET A 1 16.76 -5.74 -2.98
CA MET A 1 17.07 -6.37 -1.68
C MET A 1 16.80 -5.44 -0.48
N LEU A 2 17.59 -4.38 -0.22
CA LEU A 2 17.38 -3.47 0.94
C LEU A 2 15.99 -2.82 0.98
N ARG A 3 15.41 -2.57 -0.20
CA ARG A 3 14.07 -1.99 -0.35
C ARG A 3 12.93 -2.89 0.14
N ILE A 4 12.92 -4.15 -0.30
CA ILE A 4 11.90 -5.15 0.10
C ILE A 4 11.97 -5.35 1.62
N LEU A 5 13.19 -5.35 2.17
CA LEU A 5 13.39 -5.41 3.60
C LEU A 5 12.80 -4.20 4.33
N SER A 6 13.01 -2.97 3.85
CA SER A 6 12.43 -1.77 4.47
C SER A 6 10.90 -1.80 4.54
N GLU A 7 10.24 -2.25 3.47
CA GLU A 7 8.78 -2.41 3.40
C GLU A 7 8.26 -3.50 4.34
N LEU A 8 8.98 -4.62 4.42
CA LEU A 8 8.68 -5.69 5.36
C LEU A 8 8.79 -5.18 6.81
N LEU A 9 9.89 -4.48 7.15
CA LEU A 9 10.08 -3.92 8.50
C LEU A 9 9.02 -2.87 8.84
N TRP A 10 8.56 -2.09 7.87
CA TRP A 10 7.48 -1.14 8.05
C TRP A 10 6.13 -1.84 8.29
N THR A 11 5.83 -2.89 7.53
CA THR A 11 4.64 -3.74 7.74
C THR A 11 4.65 -4.36 9.13
N VAL A 12 5.79 -4.90 9.56
CA VAL A 12 5.98 -5.47 10.89
C VAL A 12 5.76 -4.43 12.00
N ARG A 13 6.24 -3.18 11.82
CA ARG A 13 5.96 -2.08 12.75
C ARG A 13 4.47 -1.76 12.88
N ARG A 14 3.74 -1.74 11.76
CA ARG A 14 2.28 -1.52 11.75
C ARG A 14 1.51 -2.61 12.46
N HIS A 15 2.04 -3.83 12.50
CA HIS A 15 1.49 -4.94 13.29
C HIS A 15 1.85 -4.88 14.79
N GLY A 16 2.38 -3.75 15.26
CA GLY A 16 2.61 -3.47 16.67
C GLY A 16 3.91 -4.06 17.23
N ILE A 17 4.90 -4.31 16.35
CA ILE A 17 6.24 -4.73 16.77
C ILE A 17 7.20 -3.55 16.67
N GLU A 18 7.75 -3.15 17.81
CA GLU A 18 8.73 -2.08 17.85
C GLU A 18 10.08 -2.53 17.27
N ILE A 19 10.53 -1.83 16.23
CA ILE A 19 11.85 -2.07 15.61
C ILE A 19 12.70 -0.82 15.77
N SER A 20 13.69 -0.89 16.66
CA SER A 20 14.73 0.13 16.83
C SER A 20 15.65 0.23 15.60
N THR A 21 16.36 1.34 15.45
CA THR A 21 17.37 1.54 14.39
C THR A 21 18.41 0.42 14.36
N ALA A 22 18.94 0.01 15.51
CA ALA A 22 19.88 -1.11 15.60
C ALA A 22 19.28 -2.42 15.05
N GLY A 23 18.06 -2.77 15.46
CA GLY A 23 17.34 -3.94 14.94
C GLY A 23 17.06 -3.89 13.43
N ALA A 24 16.87 -2.70 12.86
CA ALA A 24 16.74 -2.54 11.41
C ALA A 24 18.08 -2.77 10.67
N ILE A 25 19.20 -2.36 11.27
CA ILE A 25 20.55 -2.63 10.75
C ILE A 25 20.86 -4.12 10.84
N ASP A 26 20.52 -4.77 11.95
CA ASP A 26 20.73 -6.22 12.14
C ASP A 26 19.85 -7.03 11.18
N ALA A 27 18.61 -6.59 10.93
CA ALA A 27 17.76 -7.16 9.88
C ALA A 27 18.41 -7.04 8.49
N ALA A 28 19.01 -5.90 8.16
CA ALA A 28 19.72 -5.72 6.89
C ALA A 28 20.91 -6.67 6.74
N ARG A 29 21.68 -6.86 7.82
CA ARG A 29 22.80 -7.82 7.85
C ARG A 29 22.31 -9.26 7.73
N ALA A 30 21.26 -9.63 8.45
CA ALA A 30 20.66 -10.96 8.37
C ALA A 30 20.18 -11.27 6.95
N THR A 31 19.47 -10.34 6.31
CA THR A 31 19.01 -10.47 4.92
C THR A 31 20.15 -10.57 3.92
N LEU A 32 21.25 -9.83 4.11
CA LEU A 32 22.46 -9.96 3.29
C LEU A 32 23.08 -11.37 3.34
N LEU A 33 22.94 -12.06 4.47
CA LEU A 33 23.50 -13.39 4.66
C LEU A 33 22.61 -14.51 4.10
N VAL A 34 21.29 -14.38 4.24
CA VAL A 34 20.35 -15.47 3.90
C VAL A 34 19.62 -15.28 2.57
N GLY A 35 19.63 -14.06 2.02
CA GLY A 35 18.91 -13.75 0.78
C GLY A 35 17.39 -13.81 0.93
N PHE A 36 16.68 -13.89 -0.21
CA PHE A 36 15.21 -13.99 -0.28
C PHE A 36 14.73 -15.32 -0.89
N ASP A 37 15.64 -16.21 -1.25
CA ASP A 37 15.33 -17.43 -2.01
C ASP A 37 14.63 -18.48 -1.13
N ASP A 38 14.97 -18.53 0.16
CA ASP A 38 14.32 -19.37 1.16
C ASP A 38 13.51 -18.52 2.14
N ARG A 39 12.19 -18.56 1.98
CA ARG A 39 11.24 -17.81 2.80
C ARG A 39 11.30 -18.18 4.28
N GLU A 40 11.50 -19.46 4.60
CA GLU A 40 11.53 -19.95 5.97
C GLU A 40 12.84 -19.57 6.68
N LEU A 41 13.94 -19.63 5.95
CA LEU A 41 15.24 -19.16 6.41
C LEU A 41 15.24 -17.65 6.66
N LEU A 42 14.70 -16.86 5.73
CA LEU A 42 14.57 -15.40 5.87
C LEU A 42 13.69 -15.04 7.08
N ARG A 43 12.54 -15.69 7.23
CA ARG A 43 11.61 -15.48 8.35
C ARG A 43 12.29 -15.74 9.69
N SER A 44 13.04 -16.83 9.78
CA SER A 44 13.76 -17.23 10.99
C SER A 44 14.89 -16.26 11.33
N ALA A 45 15.68 -15.87 10.33
CA ALA A 45 16.80 -14.92 10.50
C ALA A 45 16.31 -13.53 10.95
N LEU A 46 15.22 -13.05 10.35
CA LEU A 46 14.61 -11.77 10.74
C LEU A 46 13.93 -11.83 12.10
N ALA A 47 13.25 -12.92 12.44
CA ALA A 47 12.67 -13.09 13.77
C ALA A 47 13.73 -13.01 14.86
N ALA A 48 14.91 -13.60 14.62
CA ALA A 48 16.02 -13.62 15.58
C ALA A 48 16.57 -12.23 15.93
N VAL A 49 16.50 -11.27 14.99
CA VAL A 49 17.06 -9.92 15.19
C VAL A 49 15.99 -8.85 15.45
N VAL A 50 14.74 -9.09 15.06
CA VAL A 50 13.64 -8.12 15.21
C VAL A 50 12.81 -8.39 16.48
N VAL A 51 12.62 -9.65 16.87
CA VAL A 51 11.72 -10.01 17.98
C VAL A 51 12.47 -9.97 19.31
N LYS A 52 12.13 -8.98 20.15
CA LYS A 52 12.77 -8.80 21.48
C LYS A 52 12.08 -9.54 22.61
N ARG A 53 10.83 -9.97 22.40
CA ARG A 53 9.99 -10.61 23.44
C ARG A 53 9.26 -11.80 22.85
N ALA A 54 9.22 -12.92 23.59
CA ALA A 54 8.53 -14.14 23.17
C ALA A 54 7.07 -13.93 22.72
N PRO A 55 6.25 -13.07 23.37
CA PRO A 55 4.87 -12.81 22.93
C PRO A 55 4.74 -12.10 21.58
N ASP A 56 5.81 -11.48 21.06
CA ASP A 56 5.78 -10.79 19.78
C ASP A 56 6.13 -11.72 18.61
N LEU A 57 6.65 -12.92 18.87
CA LEU A 57 7.00 -13.89 17.83
C LEU A 57 5.79 -14.33 16.97
N PRO A 58 4.61 -14.65 17.54
CA PRO A 58 3.44 -14.98 16.73
C PRO A 58 2.94 -13.80 15.90
N LYS A 59 3.05 -12.56 16.41
CA LYS A 59 2.68 -11.34 15.67
C LYS A 59 3.63 -11.12 14.49
N PHE A 60 4.93 -11.33 14.71
CA PHE A 60 5.95 -11.18 13.67
C PHE A 60 5.69 -12.16 12.54
N ARG A 61 5.46 -13.43 12.87
CA ARG A 61 5.19 -14.48 11.87
C ARG A 61 3.98 -14.12 11.02
N ARG A 62 2.87 -13.72 11.64
CA ARG A 62 1.66 -13.26 10.91
C ARG A 62 1.94 -12.06 10.00
N ALA A 63 2.68 -11.06 10.48
CA ALA A 63 3.02 -9.87 9.70
C ALA A 63 3.94 -10.21 8.51
N PHE A 64 4.91 -11.11 8.73
CA PHE A 64 5.80 -11.60 7.69
C PHE A 64 5.03 -12.39 6.63
N ASP A 65 4.20 -13.34 7.06
CA ASP A 65 3.42 -14.19 6.15
C ASP A 65 2.46 -13.31 5.33
N ALA A 66 1.75 -12.38 5.97
CA ALA A 66 0.86 -11.43 5.29
C ALA A 66 1.61 -10.54 4.29
N PHE A 67 2.84 -10.11 4.61
CA PHE A 67 3.66 -9.31 3.70
C PHE A 67 3.99 -10.08 2.42
N PHE A 68 4.39 -11.35 2.51
CA PHE A 68 4.73 -12.16 1.33
C PHE A 68 3.50 -12.73 0.61
N GLU A 69 2.38 -12.88 1.30
CA GLU A 69 1.07 -13.16 0.67
C GLU A 69 0.58 -11.95 -0.13
N ALA A 70 0.83 -10.72 0.35
CA ALA A 70 0.50 -9.48 -0.34
C ALA A 70 1.50 -9.12 -1.46
N ALA A 71 2.80 -9.26 -1.20
CA ALA A 71 3.89 -8.90 -2.12
C ALA A 71 4.05 -9.85 -3.34
N GLY A 72 3.17 -10.84 -3.47
CA GLY A 72 3.12 -11.78 -4.58
C GLY A 72 1.73 -11.92 -5.20
N HIS A 73 0.79 -11.02 -4.92
CA HIS A 73 -0.55 -11.13 -5.50
C HIS A 73 -0.59 -10.54 -6.92
N PRO A 74 -1.03 -11.30 -7.93
CA PRO A 74 -1.29 -10.81 -9.30
C PRO A 74 -2.26 -9.62 -9.39
N ASN A 75 -2.89 -9.26 -8.26
CA ASN A 75 -3.91 -8.23 -8.11
C ASN A 75 -3.46 -7.05 -7.22
N ASP A 76 -2.16 -6.80 -7.07
CA ASP A 76 -1.63 -5.56 -6.49
C ASP A 76 -1.34 -4.52 -7.62
N LEU A 77 -1.11 -3.25 -7.29
CA LEU A 77 -0.84 -2.19 -8.29
C LEU A 77 0.30 -2.60 -9.22
N TYR A 78 1.39 -3.10 -8.64
CA TYR A 78 2.63 -3.34 -9.35
C TYR A 78 2.51 -4.54 -10.31
N GLY A 79 1.82 -5.59 -9.88
CA GLY A 79 1.45 -6.74 -10.71
C GLY A 79 0.49 -6.34 -11.83
N ARG A 80 -0.48 -5.45 -11.57
CA ARG A 80 -1.36 -4.91 -12.62
C ARG A 80 -0.64 -4.00 -13.61
N LEU A 81 0.39 -3.27 -13.20
CA LEU A 81 1.25 -2.51 -14.11
C LEU A 81 2.11 -3.48 -14.94
N ALA A 82 2.73 -4.48 -14.32
CA ALA A 82 3.49 -5.50 -15.04
C ALA A 82 2.61 -6.25 -16.08
N ALA A 83 1.38 -6.61 -15.73
CA ALA A 83 0.41 -7.25 -16.62
C ALA A 83 0.01 -6.36 -17.82
N ARG A 84 0.13 -5.03 -17.69
CA ARG A 84 -0.08 -4.05 -18.76
C ARG A 84 1.15 -3.86 -19.66
N GLY A 85 2.23 -4.61 -19.44
CA GLY A 85 3.45 -4.54 -20.23
C GLY A 85 4.42 -3.44 -19.79
N PHE A 86 4.33 -2.97 -18.54
CA PHE A 86 5.38 -2.15 -17.94
C PHE A 86 6.52 -3.04 -17.45
N SER A 87 7.75 -2.65 -17.77
CA SER A 87 8.97 -3.33 -17.36
C SER A 87 9.21 -3.18 -15.85
N GLU A 88 10.07 -4.05 -15.30
CA GLU A 88 10.43 -3.99 -13.88
C GLU A 88 11.02 -2.63 -13.48
N VAL A 89 11.82 -2.00 -14.37
CA VAL A 89 12.41 -0.68 -14.12
C VAL A 89 11.33 0.40 -13.99
N GLU A 90 10.31 0.35 -14.83
CA GLU A 90 9.19 1.30 -14.83
C GLU A 90 8.32 1.14 -13.58
N VAL A 91 8.00 -0.12 -13.24
CA VAL A 91 7.26 -0.46 -12.03
C VAL A 91 8.02 -0.04 -10.78
N ASP A 92 9.35 -0.21 -10.78
CA ASP A 92 10.21 0.21 -9.68
C ASP A 92 10.25 1.74 -9.53
N ALA A 93 10.30 2.49 -10.64
CA ALA A 93 10.23 3.96 -10.65
C ALA A 93 8.93 4.48 -10.04
N VAL A 94 7.78 3.92 -10.43
CA VAL A 94 6.47 4.23 -9.82
C VAL A 94 6.50 3.97 -8.32
N ARG A 95 6.99 2.80 -7.91
CA ARG A 95 7.09 2.43 -6.49
C ARG A 95 7.95 3.46 -5.73
N GLN A 96 9.05 3.96 -6.30
CA GLN A 96 9.97 4.89 -5.62
C GLN A 96 9.29 6.21 -5.37
N LEU A 97 8.62 6.72 -6.40
CA LEU A 97 7.91 7.99 -6.31
C LEU A 97 6.73 7.91 -5.32
N LEU A 98 5.96 6.82 -5.32
CA LEU A 98 4.86 6.64 -4.35
C LEU A 98 5.37 6.61 -2.90
N VAL A 99 6.48 5.93 -2.64
CA VAL A 99 7.11 5.91 -1.30
C VAL A 99 7.59 7.31 -0.89
N ALA A 100 8.29 8.02 -1.78
CA ALA A 100 8.77 9.36 -1.51
C ALA A 100 7.62 10.33 -1.19
N LEU A 101 6.51 10.21 -1.91
CA LEU A 101 5.31 11.02 -1.68
C LEU A 101 4.58 10.67 -0.39
N ALA A 102 4.46 9.38 -0.06
CA ALA A 102 3.87 8.97 1.21
C ALA A 102 4.66 9.52 2.40
N GLN A 103 6.00 9.57 2.29
CA GLN A 103 6.86 10.18 3.31
C GLN A 103 6.68 11.70 3.40
N GLN A 104 6.48 12.38 2.27
CA GLN A 104 6.23 13.84 2.24
C GLN A 104 4.83 14.23 2.72
N ALA A 105 3.82 13.37 2.52
CA ALA A 105 2.44 13.62 2.89
C ALA A 105 2.17 13.52 4.41
N GLY A 106 3.12 12.99 5.20
CA GLY A 106 2.98 12.83 6.66
C GLY A 106 1.83 11.89 7.06
N ASP A 107 1.22 12.11 8.21
CA ASP A 107 0.12 11.27 8.75
C ASP A 107 -1.25 11.56 8.09
N GLY A 108 -1.27 12.20 6.91
CA GLY A 108 -2.50 12.54 6.19
C GLY A 108 -3.14 11.35 5.45
N GLY A 109 -4.44 11.47 5.12
CA GLY A 109 -5.20 10.45 4.37
C GLY A 109 -4.59 10.10 3.01
N GLU A 110 -3.88 11.03 2.38
CA GLU A 110 -3.19 10.85 1.10
C GLU A 110 -2.10 9.77 1.13
N ALA A 111 -1.28 9.72 2.19
CA ALA A 111 -0.26 8.68 2.35
C ALA A 111 -0.91 7.29 2.45
N SER A 112 -2.07 7.23 3.10
CA SER A 112 -2.86 6.00 3.22
C SER A 112 -3.48 5.60 1.88
N VAL A 113 -3.98 6.55 1.09
CA VAL A 113 -4.50 6.28 -0.27
C VAL A 113 -3.38 5.82 -1.20
N LEU A 114 -2.22 6.48 -1.21
CA LEU A 114 -1.08 6.06 -2.03
C LEU A 114 -0.61 4.63 -1.69
N ALA A 115 -0.63 4.28 -0.40
CA ALA A 115 -0.37 2.90 0.03
C ALA A 115 -1.48 1.92 -0.41
N ALA A 116 -2.74 2.34 -0.36
CA ALA A 116 -3.90 1.49 -0.67
C ALA A 116 -4.21 1.33 -2.16
N ILE A 117 -3.74 2.24 -3.03
CA ILE A 117 -3.71 2.00 -4.48
C ILE A 117 -2.91 0.71 -4.75
N GLY A 118 -1.89 0.46 -3.92
CA GLY A 118 -1.05 -0.74 -3.86
C GLY A 118 -1.80 -2.07 -3.71
N GLY A 119 -2.81 -2.18 -2.85
CA GLY A 119 -3.84 -3.24 -2.92
C GLY A 119 -4.05 -4.14 -1.70
N HIS A 120 -5.32 -4.29 -1.30
CA HIS A 120 -6.19 -5.49 -1.24
C HIS A 120 -7.59 -5.02 -0.80
N ALA A 121 -8.64 -5.85 -0.85
CA ALA A 121 -9.98 -5.48 -0.35
C ALA A 121 -9.97 -5.05 1.14
N GLY A 122 -9.03 -5.58 1.94
CA GLY A 122 -8.82 -5.21 3.34
C GLY A 122 -8.31 -3.78 3.54
N ASP A 123 -7.55 -3.25 2.58
CA ASP A 123 -7.03 -1.87 2.64
C ASP A 123 -8.16 -0.86 2.58
N ILE A 124 -9.21 -1.14 1.80
CA ILE A 124 -10.37 -0.24 1.71
C ILE A 124 -11.11 -0.17 3.04
N GLU A 125 -11.30 -1.30 3.71
CA GLU A 125 -11.94 -1.29 5.03
C GLU A 125 -11.05 -0.63 6.10
N HIS A 126 -9.73 -0.80 5.98
CA HIS A 126 -8.79 -0.10 6.86
C HIS A 126 -8.76 1.41 6.60
N LEU A 127 -8.83 1.82 5.33
CA LEU A 127 -8.95 3.20 4.89
C LEU A 127 -10.23 3.85 5.41
N LEU A 128 -11.38 3.20 5.20
CA LEU A 128 -12.67 3.69 5.69
C LEU A 128 -12.66 3.80 7.23
N ARG A 129 -12.04 2.86 7.94
CA ARG A 129 -11.84 2.95 9.40
C ARG A 129 -10.95 4.13 9.79
N GLY A 130 -9.81 4.31 9.13
CA GLY A 130 -8.86 5.40 9.40
C GLY A 130 -9.47 6.78 9.16
N ALA A 131 -10.33 6.91 8.16
CA ALA A 131 -11.07 8.13 7.85
C ALA A 131 -12.32 8.36 8.72
N GLY A 132 -12.55 7.54 9.75
CA GLY A 132 -13.71 7.70 10.64
C GLY A 132 -15.07 7.39 9.99
N MET A 133 -15.08 6.70 8.85
CA MET A 133 -16.31 6.46 8.06
C MET A 133 -17.31 5.53 8.76
N ARG A 134 -16.93 4.81 9.83
CA ARG A 134 -17.87 3.95 10.59
C ARG A 134 -19.07 4.70 11.18
N ARG A 135 -18.92 5.98 11.50
CA ARG A 135 -20.05 6.81 12.00
C ARG A 135 -20.97 7.22 10.85
N VAL A 136 -20.39 7.41 9.68
CA VAL A 136 -21.04 7.83 8.44
C VAL A 136 -21.81 6.66 7.82
N GLU A 137 -21.24 5.45 7.82
CA GLU A 137 -21.89 4.20 7.38
C GLU A 137 -23.18 3.91 8.16
N ARG A 138 -23.19 4.14 9.47
CA ARG A 138 -24.39 3.95 10.31
C ARG A 138 -25.53 4.92 10.01
N GLN A 139 -25.25 6.01 9.29
CA GLN A 139 -26.23 7.00 8.87
C GLN A 139 -26.74 6.74 7.44
N MET A 140 -26.25 5.69 6.77
CA MET A 140 -26.69 5.30 5.42
C MET A 140 -28.06 4.61 5.51
N THR A 141 -29.13 5.37 5.27
CA THR A 141 -30.52 4.89 5.39
C THR A 141 -31.20 4.59 4.04
N GLY A 142 -30.42 4.35 2.97
CA GLY A 142 -30.97 3.79 1.73
C GLY A 142 -30.07 3.93 0.48
N PRO A 143 -30.43 3.25 -0.64
CA PRO A 143 -29.61 3.17 -1.85
C PRO A 143 -29.33 4.52 -2.52
N SER A 144 -30.25 5.49 -2.39
CA SER A 144 -30.11 6.84 -2.94
C SER A 144 -28.99 7.66 -2.30
N SER A 145 -28.56 7.29 -1.09
CA SER A 145 -27.51 8.00 -0.36
C SER A 145 -26.08 7.55 -0.74
N ILE A 146 -25.94 6.42 -1.43
CA ILE A 146 -24.64 5.80 -1.76
C ILE A 146 -23.73 6.77 -2.52
N GLY A 147 -24.27 7.49 -3.51
CA GLY A 147 -23.47 8.44 -4.31
C GLY A 147 -22.84 9.57 -3.47
N TYR A 148 -23.63 10.16 -2.56
CA TYR A 148 -23.13 11.18 -1.62
C TYR A 148 -22.05 10.62 -0.69
N PHE A 149 -22.24 9.41 -0.17
CA PHE A 149 -21.28 8.79 0.75
C PHE A 149 -20.00 8.31 0.07
N VAL A 150 -20.07 7.90 -1.21
CA VAL A 150 -18.87 7.63 -2.03
C VAL A 150 -18.05 8.90 -2.22
N GLU A 151 -18.70 10.01 -2.57
CA GLU A 151 -18.02 11.29 -2.75
C GLU A 151 -17.42 11.79 -1.43
N LYS A 152 -18.16 11.65 -0.33
CA LYS A 152 -17.66 11.96 1.02
C LYS A 152 -16.46 11.08 1.39
N ALA A 153 -16.55 9.76 1.16
CA ALA A 153 -15.45 8.84 1.40
C ALA A 153 -14.22 9.21 0.57
N ALA A 154 -14.39 9.48 -0.74
CA ALA A 154 -13.30 9.87 -1.62
C ALA A 154 -12.61 11.16 -1.14
N ARG A 155 -13.36 12.11 -0.61
CA ARG A 155 -12.83 13.35 -0.02
C ARG A 155 -12.07 13.12 1.28
N GLU A 156 -12.66 12.41 2.23
CA GLU A 156 -12.05 12.12 3.55
C GLU A 156 -10.80 11.25 3.41
N LEU A 157 -10.81 10.32 2.46
CA LEU A 157 -9.65 9.52 2.11
C LEU A 157 -8.56 10.34 1.40
N GLY A 158 -8.91 11.48 0.80
CA GLY A 158 -7.95 12.31 0.06
C GLY A 158 -7.69 11.84 -1.38
N VAL A 159 -8.61 11.09 -2.00
CA VAL A 159 -8.47 10.56 -3.36
C VAL A 159 -8.25 11.67 -4.39
N SER A 160 -8.96 12.80 -4.29
CA SER A 160 -8.78 13.94 -5.20
C SER A 160 -7.41 14.61 -5.04
N ARG A 161 -6.85 14.58 -3.83
CA ARG A 161 -5.49 15.09 -3.58
C ARG A 161 -4.44 14.10 -4.09
N ALA A 162 -4.64 12.80 -3.90
CA ALA A 162 -3.80 11.76 -4.50
C ALA A 162 -3.75 11.88 -6.04
N ALA A 163 -4.89 12.14 -6.71
CA ALA A 163 -4.93 12.41 -8.15
C ALA A 163 -4.12 13.66 -8.53
N THR A 164 -4.23 14.73 -7.74
CA THR A 164 -3.45 15.95 -7.97
C THR A 164 -1.95 15.70 -7.80
N VAL A 165 -1.56 14.89 -6.81
CA VAL A 165 -0.17 14.50 -6.56
C VAL A 165 0.36 13.64 -7.71
N LEU A 166 -0.40 12.63 -8.15
CA LEU A 166 -0.04 11.78 -9.29
C LEU A 166 0.12 12.58 -10.58
N GLY A 167 -0.78 13.53 -10.85
CA GLY A 167 -0.67 14.43 -12.00
C GLY A 167 0.61 15.29 -12.00
N ARG A 168 1.14 15.64 -10.81
CA ARG A 168 2.41 16.37 -10.67
C ARG A 168 3.64 15.47 -10.87
N MET A 169 3.50 14.15 -10.70
CA MET A 169 4.60 13.18 -10.87
C MET A 169 4.98 12.92 -12.32
N LYS A 170 4.14 13.32 -13.30
CA LYS A 170 4.40 13.04 -14.73
C LYS A 170 5.80 13.47 -15.15
N ARG A 171 6.28 14.63 -14.66
CA ARG A 171 7.66 15.10 -14.92
C ARG A 171 8.73 14.20 -14.31
N ALA A 172 8.56 13.81 -13.04
CA ALA A 172 9.51 12.90 -12.37
C ALA A 172 9.54 11.49 -13.00
N LEU A 173 8.39 11.02 -13.52
CA LEU A 173 8.33 9.80 -14.31
C LEU A 173 9.02 9.97 -15.66
N ALA A 174 8.82 11.09 -16.34
CA ALA A 174 9.46 11.37 -17.63
C ALA A 174 10.99 11.37 -17.52
N ASP A 175 11.53 11.95 -16.44
CA ASP A 175 12.97 11.94 -16.17
C ASP A 175 13.51 10.50 -15.95
N ALA A 176 12.69 9.60 -15.44
CA ALA A 176 13.09 8.23 -15.09
C ALA A 176 12.92 7.22 -16.24
N VAL A 177 11.86 7.35 -17.04
CA VAL A 177 11.46 6.33 -18.04
C VAL A 177 11.22 6.88 -19.45
N GLY A 178 11.38 8.19 -19.65
CA GLY A 178 11.09 8.89 -20.91
C GLY A 178 9.64 9.38 -21.01
N GLU A 179 9.42 10.43 -21.80
CA GLU A 179 8.14 11.14 -21.97
C GLU A 179 6.96 10.21 -22.36
N ASP A 180 7.15 9.39 -23.39
CA ASP A 180 6.08 8.52 -23.92
C ASP A 180 5.65 7.47 -22.90
N ARG A 181 6.63 6.84 -22.22
CA ARG A 181 6.37 5.83 -21.21
C ARG A 181 5.80 6.43 -19.92
N ALA A 182 6.26 7.62 -19.54
CA ALA A 182 5.71 8.35 -18.41
C ALA A 182 4.24 8.75 -18.65
N ALA A 183 3.86 9.12 -19.87
CA ALA A 183 2.46 9.38 -20.22
C ALA A 183 1.58 8.12 -20.05
N LEU A 184 2.07 6.97 -20.51
CA LEU A 184 1.36 5.69 -20.34
C LEU A 184 1.25 5.27 -18.87
N LEU A 185 2.32 5.42 -18.08
CA LEU A 185 2.30 5.14 -16.64
C LEU A 185 1.35 6.08 -15.90
N ALA A 186 1.34 7.37 -16.23
CA ALA A 186 0.42 8.33 -15.63
C ALA A 186 -1.04 7.94 -15.89
N SER A 187 -1.37 7.59 -17.14
CA SER A 187 -2.71 7.09 -17.49
C SER A 187 -3.07 5.81 -16.72
N ALA A 188 -2.11 4.87 -16.59
CA ALA A 188 -2.36 3.64 -15.84
C ALA A 188 -2.58 3.92 -14.34
N LEU A 189 -1.90 4.90 -13.75
CA LEU A 189 -2.12 5.29 -12.35
C LEU A 189 -3.46 5.99 -12.14
N ASP A 190 -3.92 6.78 -13.11
CA ASP A 190 -5.26 7.38 -13.09
C ASP A 190 -6.35 6.30 -13.15
N ASP A 191 -6.19 5.28 -14.01
CA ASP A 191 -7.11 4.13 -14.07
C ASP A 191 -7.18 3.39 -12.72
N GLU A 192 -6.05 3.29 -12.00
CA GLU A 192 -5.97 2.61 -10.72
C GLU A 192 -6.64 3.41 -9.58
N LEU A 193 -6.63 4.74 -9.66
CA LEU A 193 -7.43 5.59 -8.78
C LEU A 193 -8.93 5.43 -9.03
N GLU A 194 -9.34 5.36 -10.29
CA GLU A 194 -10.75 5.12 -10.64
C GLU A 194 -11.20 3.73 -10.17
N LEU A 195 -10.33 2.72 -10.32
CA LEU A 195 -10.58 1.39 -9.79
C LEU A 195 -10.69 1.39 -8.25
N LEU A 196 -9.90 2.20 -7.54
CA LEU A 196 -10.06 2.40 -6.10
C LEU A 196 -11.42 3.02 -5.76
N ARG A 197 -11.86 4.08 -6.48
CA ARG A 197 -13.18 4.72 -6.30
C ARG A 197 -14.32 3.71 -6.52
N ALA A 198 -14.22 2.92 -7.58
CA ALA A 198 -15.19 1.87 -7.89
C ALA A 198 -15.27 0.81 -6.77
N ARG A 199 -14.14 0.40 -6.21
CA ARG A 199 -14.11 -0.57 -5.09
C ARG A 199 -14.67 0.03 -3.79
N VAL A 200 -14.39 1.30 -3.49
CA VAL A 200 -15.02 2.00 -2.35
C VAL A 200 -16.54 2.01 -2.51
N ARG A 201 -17.04 2.32 -3.71
CA ARG A 201 -18.47 2.28 -4.01
C ARG A 201 -19.06 0.89 -3.83
N ALA A 202 -18.44 -0.14 -4.40
CA ALA A 202 -18.91 -1.53 -4.25
C ALA A 202 -18.99 -1.94 -2.76
N ARG A 203 -17.98 -1.58 -1.95
CA ARG A 203 -17.95 -1.88 -0.51
C ARG A 203 -19.06 -1.16 0.27
N LEU A 204 -19.32 0.10 -0.04
CA LEU A 204 -20.39 0.87 0.60
C LEU A 204 -21.78 0.35 0.21
N SER A 205 -21.97 -0.02 -1.07
CA SER A 205 -23.21 -0.64 -1.56
C SER A 205 -23.49 -1.98 -0.87
N ALA A 206 -22.46 -2.79 -0.63
CA ALA A 206 -22.59 -4.07 0.08
C ALA A 206 -23.04 -3.90 1.54
N THR A 207 -22.72 -2.77 2.20
CA THR A 207 -23.19 -2.46 3.56
C THR A 207 -24.68 -2.14 3.61
N THR A 208 -25.27 -1.67 2.50
CA THR A 208 -26.68 -1.27 2.40
C THR A 208 -27.59 -2.36 1.82
N ALA A 209 -27.04 -3.52 1.46
CA ALA A 209 -27.85 -4.66 1.02
C ALA A 209 -28.56 -5.29 2.24
N PRO A 210 -29.87 -5.58 2.16
CA PRO A 210 -30.66 -6.15 3.26
C PRO A 210 -30.23 -7.58 3.61
#